data_AF-A0A434DVK9-F1
#
_entry.id   AF-A0A434DVK9-F1
#
_cell.length_a   1.000
_cell.length_b   1.000
_cell.length_c   1.000
_cell.angle_alpha   90.00
_cell.angle_beta   90.00
_cell.angle_gamma   90.00
#
_symmetry.space_group_name_H-M   'P 1'
#
loop_
_entity.id
_entity.type
_entity.pdbx_description
1 polymer ?
#
loop_
_entity_poly.entity_id
_entity_poly.type
_entity_poly.pdbx_seq_one_letter_code
_entity_poly.pdbx_strand_id
1 'polypeptide(L)'
;GARIDAKRLAGYCDTDALNPSLCGWVRQSGVDLHAMDLTWAGRNNEDTRIRFAMAIDPAPVDVFEFNSFSQISIPVELINLGQPGKIPLTAQAAKVAKAIPNATYSTIGDASHYSMFAECKPGAPELAEAEKVGDPICMDGGGRTRREIHTELINMVTTAFSRALMASP
;
A
#
# COMPACT_ATOMS: atom_id res chain seq x y z
N GLY A 1 -2.13 1.45 -17.94
CA GLY A 1 -2.31 1.20 -16.50
C GLY A 1 -2.01 2.44 -15.66
N ALA A 2 -1.98 2.29 -14.33
CA ALA A 2 -1.77 3.39 -13.38
C ALA A 2 -0.45 4.15 -13.62
N ARG A 3 -0.48 5.47 -13.35
CA ARG A 3 0.64 6.42 -13.52
C ARG A 3 0.80 7.27 -12.27
N ILE A 4 2.03 7.44 -11.81
CA ILE A 4 2.33 8.44 -10.78
C ILE A 4 2.28 9.83 -11.42
N ASP A 5 1.64 10.78 -10.74
CA ASP A 5 1.71 12.19 -11.08
C ASP A 5 2.97 12.78 -10.43
N ALA A 6 3.89 13.27 -11.26
CA ALA A 6 5.18 13.78 -10.80
C ALA A 6 5.03 14.98 -9.85
N LYS A 7 4.02 15.84 -10.03
CA LYS A 7 3.80 17.00 -9.16
C LYS A 7 3.26 16.56 -7.80
N ARG A 8 2.37 15.57 -7.76
CA ARG A 8 1.87 14.99 -6.51
C ARG A 8 2.98 14.28 -5.75
N LEU A 9 3.84 13.53 -6.45
CA LEU A 9 4.99 12.89 -5.81
C LEU A 9 5.99 13.92 -5.28
N ALA A 10 6.30 14.98 -6.04
CA ALA A 10 7.17 16.07 -5.58
C ALA A 10 6.63 16.74 -4.30
N GLY A 11 5.32 17.02 -4.27
CA GLY A 11 4.67 17.66 -3.14
C GLY A 11 4.23 16.72 -2.01
N TYR A 12 4.52 15.42 -2.10
CA TYR A 12 4.01 14.41 -1.16
C TYR A 12 4.41 14.70 0.30
N CYS A 13 5.58 15.33 0.49
CA CYS A 13 6.10 15.72 1.80
C CYS A 13 6.17 17.24 2.03
N ASP A 14 5.38 18.03 1.30
CA ASP A 14 5.21 19.47 1.58
C ASP A 14 4.58 19.70 2.96
N THR A 15 3.80 18.73 3.43
CA THR A 15 3.24 18.69 4.77
C THR A 15 3.39 17.29 5.36
N ASP A 16 3.35 17.18 6.68
CA ASP A 16 3.39 15.90 7.38
C ASP A 16 2.00 15.20 7.44
N ALA A 17 0.97 15.73 6.76
CA ALA A 17 -0.43 15.32 6.94
C ALA A 17 -0.76 13.91 6.42
N LEU A 18 -0.08 13.47 5.36
CA LEU A 18 -0.34 12.17 4.72
C LEU A 18 0.46 11.04 5.34
N ASN A 19 1.74 11.30 5.64
CA ASN A 19 2.65 10.34 6.24
C ASN A 19 3.79 11.04 6.99
N PRO A 20 3.58 11.41 8.27
CA PRO A 20 4.54 12.20 9.04
C PRO A 20 5.88 11.47 9.23
N SER A 21 5.85 10.15 9.42
CA SER A 21 7.06 9.33 9.62
C SER A 21 7.93 9.31 8.37
N LEU A 22 7.34 8.99 7.20
CA LEU A 22 8.06 8.99 5.93
C LEU A 22 8.62 10.39 5.59
N CYS A 23 7.83 11.44 5.78
CA CYS A 23 8.27 12.80 5.47
C CYS A 23 9.34 13.31 6.44
N GLY A 24 9.32 12.87 7.70
CA GLY A 24 10.44 13.03 8.62
C GLY A 24 11.72 12.39 8.10
N TRP A 25 11.64 11.14 7.63
CA TRP A 25 12.77 10.41 7.06
C TRP A 25 13.32 11.05 5.77
N VAL A 26 12.46 11.47 4.84
CA VAL A 26 12.86 12.17 3.62
C VAL A 26 13.68 13.42 3.96
N ARG A 27 13.21 14.24 4.91
CA ARG A 27 13.94 15.43 5.37
C ARG A 27 15.29 15.09 6.02
N GLN A 28 15.34 14.08 6.88
CA GLN A 28 16.58 13.64 7.53
C GLN A 28 17.61 13.11 6.53
N SER A 29 17.15 12.49 5.44
CA SER A 29 18.02 11.98 4.38
C SER A 29 18.63 13.07 3.49
N GLY A 30 18.16 14.32 3.59
CA GLY A 30 18.59 15.43 2.73
C GLY A 30 18.03 15.34 1.30
N VAL A 31 17.05 14.46 1.05
CA VAL A 31 16.36 14.35 -0.23
C VAL A 31 15.33 15.47 -0.37
N ASP A 32 15.40 16.19 -1.48
CA ASP A 32 14.37 17.16 -1.90
C ASP A 32 13.58 16.58 -3.08
N LEU A 33 12.33 16.19 -2.83
CA LEU A 33 11.45 15.60 -3.85
C LEU A 33 11.13 16.59 -4.99
N HIS A 34 11.19 17.91 -4.76
CA HIS A 34 11.00 18.91 -5.81
C HIS A 34 12.18 19.02 -6.76
N ALA A 35 13.39 18.73 -6.27
CA ALA A 35 14.62 18.79 -7.07
C ALA A 35 14.93 17.47 -7.80
N MET A 36 14.20 16.38 -7.52
CA MET A 36 14.42 15.08 -8.14
C MET A 36 13.93 15.05 -9.61
N ASP A 37 14.64 14.28 -10.44
CA ASP A 37 14.12 13.89 -11.76
C ASP A 37 13.04 12.80 -11.59
N LEU A 38 11.77 13.25 -11.63
CA LEU A 38 10.59 12.38 -11.48
C LEU A 38 10.02 11.91 -12.82
N THR A 39 10.71 12.13 -13.95
CA THR A 39 10.24 11.69 -15.28
C THR A 39 9.95 10.19 -15.31
N TRP A 40 10.78 9.39 -14.64
CA TRP A 40 10.60 7.94 -14.56
C TRP A 40 9.44 7.50 -13.66
N ALA A 41 9.00 8.31 -12.70
CA ALA A 41 7.92 7.96 -11.80
C ALA A 41 6.59 7.77 -12.56
N GLY A 42 6.32 8.66 -13.53
CA GLY A 42 5.10 8.64 -14.34
C GLY A 42 5.13 7.73 -15.58
N ARG A 43 6.19 6.93 -15.78
CA ARG A 43 6.35 6.14 -17.02
C ARG A 43 5.31 5.03 -17.16
N ASN A 44 5.19 4.50 -18.39
CA ASN A 44 4.44 3.26 -18.60
C ASN A 44 5.23 2.02 -18.16
N ASN A 45 4.82 1.40 -17.06
CA ASN A 45 5.36 0.12 -16.57
C ASN A 45 4.51 -1.10 -16.97
N GLU A 46 3.63 -0.97 -17.96
CA GLU A 46 2.83 -2.09 -18.45
C GLU A 46 3.69 -3.18 -19.06
N ASP A 47 3.47 -4.41 -18.60
CA ASP A 47 4.09 -5.62 -19.12
C ASP A 47 2.97 -6.58 -19.51
N THR A 48 2.84 -6.86 -20.80
CA THR A 48 1.75 -7.68 -21.36
C THR A 48 1.81 -9.15 -20.92
N ARG A 49 2.90 -9.59 -20.28
CA ARG A 49 3.02 -10.93 -19.69
C ARG A 49 2.29 -11.02 -18.35
N ILE A 50 2.09 -9.91 -17.66
CA ILE A 50 1.34 -9.85 -16.41
C ILE A 50 -0.15 -9.85 -16.74
N ARG A 51 -0.89 -10.82 -16.18
CA ARG A 51 -2.33 -11.00 -16.45
C ARG A 51 -3.23 -10.74 -15.25
N PHE A 52 -2.63 -10.54 -14.07
CA PHE A 52 -3.33 -10.29 -12.81
C PHE A 52 -2.38 -9.58 -11.85
N ALA A 53 -2.92 -8.71 -11.00
CA ALA A 53 -2.18 -8.09 -9.92
C ALA A 53 -2.98 -8.13 -8.62
N MET A 54 -2.30 -8.31 -7.50
CA MET A 54 -2.87 -8.17 -6.18
C MET A 54 -2.03 -7.15 -5.40
N ALA A 55 -2.68 -6.11 -4.88
CA ALA A 55 -2.04 -5.04 -4.12
C ALA A 55 -2.54 -5.09 -2.67
N ILE A 56 -1.63 -5.45 -1.76
CA ILE A 56 -1.90 -5.52 -0.33
C ILE A 56 -1.44 -4.22 0.31
N ASP A 57 -2.39 -3.51 0.90
CA ASP A 57 -2.26 -2.20 1.54
C ASP A 57 -1.40 -1.18 0.77
N PRO A 58 -1.71 -0.95 -0.53
CA PRO A 58 -0.88 -0.08 -1.36
C PRO A 58 -0.83 1.34 -0.78
N ALA A 59 0.38 1.88 -0.65
CA ALA A 59 0.64 3.26 -0.25
C ALA A 59 1.98 3.74 -0.86
N PRO A 60 2.12 5.01 -1.26
CA PRO A 60 1.06 6.02 -1.31
C PRO A 60 0.20 5.88 -2.58
N VAL A 61 -1.12 5.76 -2.45
CA VAL A 61 -2.04 5.72 -3.61
C VAL A 61 -2.41 7.11 -4.11
N ASP A 62 -2.27 8.13 -3.28
CA ASP A 62 -2.66 9.52 -3.56
C ASP A 62 -1.70 10.23 -4.53
N VAL A 63 -0.48 9.73 -4.71
CA VAL A 63 0.48 10.24 -5.71
C VAL A 63 0.15 9.83 -7.15
N PHE A 64 -0.80 8.90 -7.34
CA PHE A 64 -1.20 8.47 -8.68
C PHE A 64 -2.12 9.49 -9.36
N GLU A 65 -1.95 9.65 -10.67
CA GLU A 65 -2.94 10.33 -11.52
C GLU A 65 -4.22 9.48 -11.56
N PHE A 66 -5.30 9.98 -10.95
CA PHE A 66 -6.49 9.19 -10.66
C PHE A 66 -7.13 8.61 -11.93
N ASN A 67 -7.16 9.38 -13.02
CA ASN A 67 -7.79 8.92 -14.26
C ASN A 67 -7.01 7.78 -14.93
N SER A 68 -5.73 7.61 -14.60
CA SER A 68 -4.89 6.53 -15.15
C SER A 68 -5.29 5.13 -14.67
N PHE A 69 -6.01 5.01 -13.55
CA PHE A 69 -6.51 3.72 -13.06
C PHE A 69 -7.50 3.06 -14.03
N SER A 70 -8.26 3.87 -14.79
CA SER A 70 -9.16 3.37 -15.84
C SER A 70 -8.44 2.64 -16.98
N GLN A 71 -7.13 2.88 -17.12
CA GLN A 71 -6.29 2.29 -18.16
C GLN A 71 -5.67 0.96 -17.74
N ILE A 72 -6.04 0.40 -16.58
CA ILE A 72 -5.61 -0.94 -16.19
C ILE A 72 -6.52 -1.97 -16.88
N SER A 73 -5.91 -2.80 -17.72
CA SER A 73 -6.59 -3.80 -18.56
C SER A 73 -6.69 -5.18 -17.90
N ILE A 74 -5.87 -5.45 -16.89
CA ILE A 74 -5.87 -6.72 -16.15
C ILE A 74 -6.79 -6.66 -14.91
N PRO A 75 -7.29 -7.79 -14.41
CA PRO A 75 -7.96 -7.81 -13.12
C PRO A 75 -6.99 -7.45 -11.99
N VAL A 76 -7.49 -6.67 -11.02
CA VAL A 76 -6.71 -6.24 -9.84
C VAL A 76 -7.47 -6.54 -8.55
N GLU A 77 -6.84 -7.22 -7.61
CA GLU A 77 -7.39 -7.38 -6.25
C GLU A 77 -6.69 -6.43 -5.29
N LEU A 78 -7.46 -5.58 -4.61
CA LEU A 78 -6.95 -4.63 -3.62
C LEU A 78 -7.40 -5.05 -2.23
N ILE A 79 -6.47 -5.07 -1.29
CA ILE A 79 -6.74 -5.29 0.13
C ILE A 79 -6.24 -4.06 0.89
N ASN A 80 -7.07 -3.48 1.77
CA ASN A 80 -6.55 -2.59 2.82
C ASN A 80 -6.50 -3.27 4.17
N LEU A 81 -5.52 -2.89 4.99
CA LEU A 81 -5.37 -3.36 6.36
C LEU A 81 -5.88 -2.28 7.33
N GLY A 82 -6.80 -2.67 8.21
CA GLY A 82 -7.41 -1.80 9.20
C GLY A 82 -8.90 -1.54 8.97
N GLN A 83 -9.50 -0.94 9.99
CA GLN A 83 -10.94 -0.69 10.02
C GLN A 83 -11.33 0.32 8.94
N PRO A 84 -12.39 0.07 8.16
CA PRO A 84 -12.97 1.08 7.28
C PRO A 84 -13.23 2.39 8.02
N GLY A 85 -12.81 3.52 7.42
CA GLY A 85 -12.88 4.84 8.05
C GLY A 85 -11.70 5.20 8.97
N LYS A 86 -10.83 4.24 9.32
CA LYS A 86 -9.58 4.48 10.08
C LYS A 86 -8.31 4.25 9.27
N ILE A 87 -8.41 3.63 8.09
CA ILE A 87 -7.28 3.46 7.15
C ILE A 87 -6.76 4.86 6.74
N PRO A 88 -5.44 5.13 6.85
CA PRO A 88 -4.85 6.40 6.44
C PRO A 88 -5.19 6.77 4.99
N LEU A 89 -5.36 8.06 4.71
CA LEU A 89 -5.72 8.54 3.38
C LEU A 89 -4.74 8.08 2.30
N THR A 90 -3.45 8.03 2.63
CA THR A 90 -2.40 7.61 1.69
C THR A 90 -2.44 6.12 1.32
N ALA A 91 -3.06 5.28 2.17
CA ALA A 91 -3.25 3.87 1.89
C ALA A 91 -4.66 3.56 1.34
N GLN A 92 -5.59 4.53 1.35
CA GLN A 92 -7.01 4.29 1.10
C GLN A 92 -7.31 3.89 -0.35
N ALA A 93 -7.46 2.59 -0.59
CA ALA A 93 -7.59 2.01 -1.92
C ALA A 93 -9.06 1.87 -2.39
N ALA A 94 -10.07 2.12 -1.55
CA ALA A 94 -11.47 1.91 -1.94
C ALA A 94 -11.90 2.76 -3.15
N LYS A 95 -11.42 4.02 -3.27
CA LYS A 95 -11.69 4.86 -4.44
C LYS A 95 -10.88 4.42 -5.67
N VAL A 96 -9.66 3.94 -5.46
CA VAL A 96 -8.80 3.39 -6.52
C VAL A 96 -9.45 2.16 -7.14
N ALA A 97 -9.93 1.22 -6.31
CA ALA A 97 -10.62 0.02 -6.77
C ALA A 97 -11.83 0.34 -7.65
N LYS A 98 -12.63 1.35 -7.29
CA LYS A 98 -13.77 1.80 -8.10
C LYS A 98 -13.38 2.40 -9.46
N ALA A 99 -12.16 2.91 -9.59
CA ALA A 99 -11.66 3.51 -10.83
C ALA A 99 -11.03 2.48 -11.79
N ILE A 100 -10.76 1.26 -11.32
CA ILE A 100 -10.19 0.17 -12.12
C ILE A 100 -11.34 -0.69 -12.67
N PRO A 101 -11.43 -0.94 -14.00
CA PRO A 101 -12.57 -1.64 -14.59
C PRO A 101 -12.86 -3.03 -14.01
N ASN A 102 -11.80 -3.80 -13.72
CA ASN A 102 -11.88 -5.19 -13.27
C ASN A 102 -11.25 -5.36 -11.88
N ALA A 103 -11.62 -4.51 -10.91
CA ALA A 103 -11.08 -4.61 -9.56
C ALA A 103 -12.03 -5.20 -8.52
N THR A 104 -11.44 -5.92 -7.57
CA THR A 104 -12.08 -6.30 -6.31
C THR A 104 -11.42 -5.54 -5.15
N TYR A 105 -12.19 -5.30 -4.09
CA TYR A 105 -11.71 -4.61 -2.90
C TYR A 105 -12.20 -5.32 -1.64
N SER A 106 -11.30 -5.53 -0.69
CA SER A 106 -11.61 -6.07 0.63
C SER A 106 -10.76 -5.40 1.71
N THR A 107 -11.10 -5.65 2.97
CA THR A 107 -10.34 -5.15 4.12
C THR A 107 -10.15 -6.23 5.17
N ILE A 108 -8.98 -6.25 5.81
CA ILE A 108 -8.78 -7.00 7.06
C ILE A 108 -8.89 -5.99 8.21
N GLY A 109 -10.08 -5.91 8.81
CA GLY A 109 -10.47 -4.81 9.69
C GLY A 109 -9.67 -4.70 10.99
N ASP A 110 -9.10 -5.81 11.46
CA ASP A 110 -8.34 -5.92 12.70
C ASP A 110 -6.82 -6.05 12.46
N ALA A 111 -6.36 -5.73 11.25
CA ALA A 111 -4.94 -5.56 10.92
C ALA A 111 -4.52 -4.08 11.00
N SER A 112 -3.21 -3.82 10.97
CA SER A 112 -2.65 -2.51 10.71
C SER A 112 -1.79 -2.55 9.43
N HIS A 113 -1.40 -1.39 8.90
CA HIS A 113 -0.45 -1.32 7.77
C HIS A 113 0.80 -2.17 8.04
N TYR A 114 1.27 -2.16 9.29
CA TYR A 114 2.47 -2.87 9.69
C TYR A 114 2.28 -4.39 9.83
N SER A 115 1.04 -4.88 9.90
CA SER A 115 0.75 -6.31 9.93
C SER A 115 1.18 -7.04 8.65
N MET A 116 1.40 -6.34 7.54
CA MET A 116 1.95 -6.91 6.31
C MET A 116 3.42 -7.35 6.44
N PHE A 117 4.20 -6.70 7.31
CA PHE A 117 5.64 -7.00 7.45
C PHE A 117 5.89 -8.29 8.24
N ALA A 118 7.15 -8.67 8.36
CA ALA A 118 7.56 -9.87 9.12
C ALA A 118 7.11 -9.82 10.60
N GLU A 119 7.05 -10.99 11.24
CA GLU A 119 6.84 -11.08 12.68
C GLU A 119 7.89 -10.29 13.46
N CYS A 120 7.45 -9.57 14.48
CA CYS A 120 8.33 -8.81 15.34
C CYS A 120 9.17 -9.72 16.23
N LYS A 121 10.45 -9.37 16.40
CA LYS A 121 11.32 -10.05 17.36
C LYS A 121 10.85 -9.79 18.79
N PRO A 122 11.14 -10.69 19.74
CA PRO A 122 10.90 -10.41 21.16
C PRO A 122 11.56 -9.09 21.58
N GLY A 123 10.84 -8.24 22.32
CA GLY A 123 11.32 -6.93 22.77
C GLY A 123 11.26 -5.80 21.71
N ALA A 124 10.81 -6.09 20.48
CA ALA A 124 10.76 -5.08 19.43
C ALA A 124 9.73 -3.95 19.68
N PRO A 125 8.52 -4.20 20.22
CA PRO A 125 7.61 -3.11 20.58
C PRO A 125 8.23 -2.13 21.57
N GLU A 126 8.88 -2.63 22.62
CA GLU A 126 9.50 -1.82 23.67
C GLU A 126 10.69 -1.03 23.13
N LEU A 127 11.50 -1.66 22.27
CA LEU A 127 12.61 -0.99 21.60
C LEU A 127 12.13 0.12 20.67
N ALA A 128 11.06 -0.12 19.89
CA ALA A 128 10.51 0.88 18.98
C ALA A 128 10.01 2.13 19.72
N GLU A 129 9.38 1.93 20.89
CA GLU A 129 8.98 3.03 21.77
C GLU A 129 10.20 3.76 22.36
N ALA A 130 11.19 3.02 22.87
CA ALA A 130 12.41 3.58 23.47
C ALA A 130 13.21 4.44 22.46
N GLU A 131 13.31 3.98 21.22
CA GLU A 131 13.98 4.67 20.11
C GLU A 131 13.09 5.74 19.45
N LYS A 132 11.85 5.92 19.92
CA LYS A 132 10.88 6.89 19.40
C LYS A 132 10.70 6.77 17.89
N VAL A 133 10.55 5.53 17.39
CA VAL A 133 10.33 5.25 15.97
C VAL A 133 9.08 5.99 15.45
N GLY A 134 8.12 6.30 16.33
CA GLY A 134 6.94 7.12 16.03
C GLY A 134 5.81 6.37 15.31
N ASP A 135 6.14 5.22 14.73
CA ASP A 135 5.22 4.32 14.06
C ASP A 135 4.92 3.07 14.91
N PRO A 136 3.67 2.59 14.95
CA PRO A 136 3.28 1.38 15.69
C PRO A 136 3.68 0.09 14.95
N ILE A 137 4.96 -0.05 14.59
CA ILE A 137 5.50 -1.11 13.71
C ILE A 137 5.28 -2.55 14.21
N CYS A 138 5.06 -2.71 15.52
CA CYS A 138 4.81 -4.00 16.17
C CYS A 138 3.47 -4.07 16.91
N MET A 139 2.51 -3.21 16.56
CA MET A 139 1.13 -3.28 17.04
C MET A 139 0.20 -3.63 15.88
N ASP A 140 -0.48 -4.77 16.02
CA ASP A 140 -1.46 -5.24 15.05
C ASP A 140 -2.87 -4.79 15.48
N GLY A 141 -3.71 -4.36 14.52
CA GLY A 141 -4.82 -3.42 14.75
C GLY A 141 -5.96 -3.86 15.69
N GLY A 142 -6.17 -5.16 15.94
CA GLY A 142 -7.34 -5.64 16.69
C GLY A 142 -7.13 -6.91 17.52
N GLY A 143 -5.90 -7.17 17.96
CA GLY A 143 -5.61 -8.19 18.99
C GLY A 143 -5.33 -9.61 18.48
N ARG A 144 -5.56 -9.90 17.19
CA ARG A 144 -4.95 -11.07 16.55
C ARG A 144 -3.44 -10.92 16.49
N THR A 145 -2.74 -12.05 16.57
CA THR A 145 -1.30 -12.09 16.31
C THR A 145 -1.04 -11.83 14.84
N ARG A 146 0.11 -11.19 14.53
CA ARG A 146 0.58 -11.02 13.15
C ARG A 146 0.55 -12.31 12.33
N ARG A 147 0.90 -13.44 12.95
CA ARG A 147 0.88 -14.77 12.35
C ARG A 147 -0.52 -15.22 11.90
N GLU A 148 -1.56 -14.89 12.65
CA GLU A 148 -2.95 -15.17 12.26
C GLU A 148 -3.38 -14.29 11.08
N ILE A 149 -3.00 -13.01 11.09
CA ILE A 149 -3.23 -12.10 9.96
C ILE A 149 -2.49 -12.59 8.70
N HIS A 150 -1.24 -13.04 8.83
CA HIS A 150 -0.47 -13.63 7.74
C HIS A 150 -1.14 -14.89 7.20
N THR A 151 -1.67 -15.74 8.07
CA THR A 151 -2.40 -16.95 7.64
C THR A 151 -3.63 -16.58 6.80
N GLU A 152 -4.40 -15.56 7.21
CA GLU A 152 -5.52 -15.05 6.40
C GLU A 152 -5.04 -14.47 5.06
N LEU A 153 -4.01 -13.61 5.07
CA LEU A 153 -3.43 -13.03 3.86
C LEU A 153 -2.94 -14.11 2.89
N ILE A 154 -2.25 -15.14 3.37
CA ILE A 154 -1.80 -16.27 2.55
C ILE A 154 -2.99 -16.98 1.92
N ASN A 155 -4.07 -17.22 2.66
CA ASN A 155 -5.28 -17.85 2.13
C ASN A 155 -5.95 -16.97 1.06
N MET A 156 -6.04 -15.65 1.28
CA MET A 156 -6.56 -14.70 0.29
C MET A 156 -5.71 -14.68 -0.97
N VAL A 157 -4.38 -14.56 -0.83
CA VAL A 157 -3.43 -14.55 -1.95
C VAL A 157 -3.51 -15.84 -2.75
N THR A 158 -3.42 -16.99 -2.09
CA THR A 158 -3.48 -18.30 -2.77
C THR A 158 -4.81 -18.49 -3.50
N THR A 159 -5.93 -18.08 -2.90
CA THR A 159 -7.26 -18.11 -3.55
C THR A 159 -7.33 -17.18 -4.76
N ALA A 160 -6.86 -15.95 -4.62
CA ALA A 160 -6.88 -14.94 -5.68
C ALA A 160 -6.05 -15.38 -6.89
N PHE A 161 -4.80 -15.83 -6.66
CA PHE A 161 -3.94 -16.32 -7.72
C PHE A 161 -4.42 -17.63 -8.33
N SER A 162 -4.97 -18.54 -7.52
CA SER A 162 -5.61 -19.77 -8.02
C SER A 162 -6.73 -19.45 -9.01
N ARG A 163 -7.64 -18.54 -8.65
CA ARG A 163 -8.74 -18.10 -9.51
C ARG A 163 -8.22 -17.39 -10.77
N ALA A 164 -7.24 -16.49 -10.63
CA ALA A 164 -6.74 -15.68 -11.73
C ALA A 164 -5.92 -16.49 -12.75
N LEU A 165 -5.14 -17.48 -12.30
CA LEU A 165 -4.23 -18.24 -13.16
C LEU A 165 -4.86 -19.53 -13.70
N MET A 166 -5.81 -20.16 -12.99
CA MET A 166 -6.53 -21.34 -13.52
C MET A 166 -7.65 -20.98 -14.50
N ALA A 167 -8.11 -19.73 -14.54
CA ALA A 167 -9.14 -19.28 -15.47
C ALA A 167 -8.63 -19.03 -16.90
N SER A 168 -7.37 -19.35 -17.21
CA SER A 168 -6.86 -19.35 -18.59
C SER A 168 -7.11 -20.72 -19.23
N PRO A 169 -7.89 -20.82 -20.33
CA PRO A 169 -7.90 -22.02 -21.16
C PRO A 169 -6.55 -22.26 -21.83
#